data_AF-A0AAU2SF27-F1
#
_entry.id   AF-A0AAU2SF27-F1
#
_cell.length_a   1.000
_cell.length_b   1.000
_cell.length_c   1.000
_cell.angle_alpha   90.00
_cell.angle_beta   90.00
_cell.angle_gamma   90.00
#
_symmetry.space_group_name_H-M   'P 1'
#
loop_
_entity.id
_entity.type
_entity.pdbx_description
1 polymer ?
#
loop_
_entity_poly.entity_id
_entity_poly.type
_entity_poly.pdbx_seq_one_letter_code
_entity_poly.pdbx_strand_id
1 'polypeptide(L)' 'MLELPRRNAPARRVRSLSYRLHRPVFAGEHLAACGTPGDDRAELRIATHREERHATAEVVFSG' A
#
# COMPACT_ATOMS: atom_id res chain seq x y z
N MET A 1 0.51 -3.82 2.83
CA MET A 1 0.21 -2.42 2.46
C MET A 1 0.12 -1.49 3.66
N LEU A 2 -0.82 -1.67 4.60
CA LEU A 2 -1.04 -0.71 5.70
C LEU A 2 0.12 -0.63 6.71
N GLU A 3 1.06 -1.58 6.71
CA GLU A 3 2.32 -1.46 7.43
C GLU A 3 3.13 -0.22 7.01
N LEU A 4 3.01 0.25 5.77
CA LEU A 4 3.74 1.42 5.30
C LEU A 4 3.28 2.71 6.02
N PRO A 5 1.99 3.10 6.02
CA PRO A 5 1.51 4.21 6.84
C PRO A 5 1.84 4.05 8.33
N ARG A 6 1.70 2.85 8.89
CA ARG A 6 1.98 2.59 10.31
C ARG A 6 3.44 2.84 10.67
N ARG A 7 4.38 2.48 9.79
CA ARG A 7 5.82 2.67 10.02
C ARG A 7 6.29 4.09 9.74
N ASN A 8 5.77 4.72 8.68
CA ASN A 8 6.32 5.99 8.17
C ASN A 8 5.51 7.22 8.61
N ALA A 9 4.27 7.04 9.05
CA ALA A 9 3.40 8.12 9.51
C ALA A 9 2.53 7.71 10.71
N PRO A 10 3.15 7.23 11.81
CA PRO A 10 2.41 6.64 12.94
C PRO A 10 1.43 7.60 13.63
N ALA A 11 1.69 8.90 13.57
CA ALA A 11 0.82 9.93 14.15
C ALA A 11 -0.42 10.24 13.28
N ARG A 12 -0.44 9.79 12.01
CA ARG A 12 -1.53 10.09 11.09
C ARG A 12 -2.59 8.99 11.12
N ARG A 13 -3.81 9.34 11.48
CA ARG A 13 -4.93 8.40 11.48
C ARG A 13 -5.38 8.12 10.05
N VAL A 14 -5.51 6.84 9.67
CA VAL A 14 -6.11 6.46 8.39
C VAL A 14 -7.62 6.66 8.48
N ARG A 15 -8.17 7.47 7.57
CA ARG A 15 -9.62 7.70 7.41
C ARG A 15 -10.25 6.64 6.51
N SER A 16 -9.62 6.35 5.37
CA SER A 16 -10.10 5.34 4.43
C SER A 16 -8.96 4.65 3.69
N LEU A 17 -9.24 3.43 3.24
CA LEU A 17 -8.39 2.66 2.35
C LEU A 17 -9.25 2.13 1.21
N SER A 18 -8.91 2.51 -0.02
CA SER A 18 -9.48 1.93 -1.24
C SER A 18 -8.43 1.04 -1.89
N TYR A 19 -8.79 -0.16 -2.32
CA TYR A 19 -7.83 -1.08 -2.94
C TYR A 19 -8.40 -1.77 -4.17
N ARG A 20 -7.49 -2.23 -5.03
CA ARG A 20 -7.78 -3.08 -6.18
C ARG A 20 -6.78 -4.23 -6.24
N LEU A 21 -7.30 -5.44 -6.30
CA LEU A 21 -6.52 -6.64 -6.57
C LEU A 21 -6.48 -6.83 -8.09
N HIS A 22 -5.28 -6.97 -8.65
CA HIS A 22 -5.10 -7.14 -10.10
C HIS A 22 -4.71 -8.57 -10.44
N ARG A 23 -3.79 -9.16 -9.65
CA ARG A 23 -3.30 -10.52 -9.85
C ARG A 23 -3.04 -11.21 -8.53
N PRO A 24 -3.27 -12.53 -8.43
CA PRO A 24 -2.92 -13.28 -7.23
C PRO A 24 -1.42 -13.23 -6.98
N VAL A 25 -1.04 -13.40 -5.72
CA VAL A 25 0.32 -13.69 -5.26
C VAL A 25 0.28 -15.10 -4.68
N PHE A 26 1.29 -15.91 -4.97
CA PHE A 26 1.35 -17.26 -4.44
C PHE A 26 2.19 -17.33 -3.17
N ALA A 27 1.87 -18.28 -2.29
CA ALA A 27 2.64 -18.50 -1.07
C ALA A 27 4.11 -18.80 -1.40
N GLY A 28 5.03 -18.20 -0.63
CA GLY A 28 6.47 -18.32 -0.85
C GLY A 28 7.09 -17.25 -1.75
N GLU A 29 6.29 -16.39 -2.40
CA GLU A 29 6.82 -15.25 -3.14
C GLU A 29 7.29 -14.13 -2.20
N HIS A 30 8.44 -13.53 -2.51
CA HIS A 30 8.91 -12.33 -1.80
C HIS A 30 8.13 -11.11 -2.27
N LEU A 31 7.43 -10.49 -1.33
CA LEU A 31 6.64 -9.29 -1.57
C LEU A 31 7.40 -8.03 -1.17
N ALA A 32 7.31 -7.02 -2.03
CA ALA A 32 7.66 -5.64 -1.72
C ALA A 32 6.38 -4.82 -1.58
N ALA A 33 6.20 -4.20 -0.41
CA ALA A 33 5.23 -3.13 -0.25
C ALA A 33 5.92 -1.81 -0.59
N CYS A 34 5.38 -1.10 -1.59
CA CYS A 34 5.88 0.20 -1.99
C CYS A 34 4.82 1.26 -1.71
N GLY A 35 5.24 2.49 -1.44
CA GLY A 35 4.33 3.61 -1.26
C GLY A 35 4.94 4.93 -1.73
N THR A 36 4.08 5.78 -2.28
CA THR A 36 4.38 7.17 -2.64
C THR A 36 3.56 8.09 -1.73
N PRO A 37 4.20 8.87 -0.86
CA PRO A 37 3.47 9.79 0.01
C PRO A 37 2.92 10.98 -0.80
N GLY A 38 1.73 11.43 -0.42
CA GLY A 38 1.18 12.74 -0.77
C GLY A 38 0.77 13.49 0.50
N ASP A 39 0.08 14.62 0.33
CA ASP A 39 -0.29 15.50 1.44
C ASP A 39 -1.21 14.79 2.43
N ASP A 40 -2.50 14.62 2.10
CA ASP A 40 -3.52 13.94 2.88
C ASP A 40 -3.74 12.48 2.47
N ARG A 41 -2.95 12.01 1.51
CA ARG A 41 -3.08 10.68 0.91
C ARG A 41 -1.75 9.97 0.72
N ALA A 42 -1.80 8.66 0.48
CA ALA A 42 -0.65 7.89 0.04
C ALA A 42 -1.09 6.80 -0.95
N GLU A 43 -0.36 6.67 -2.05
CA GLU A 43 -0.54 5.58 -3.01
C GLU A 43 0.34 4.40 -2.59
N LEU A 44 -0.21 3.19 -2.61
CA LEU A 44 0.46 1.95 -2.21
C LEU A 44 0.37 0.90 -3.32
N ARG A 45 1.39 0.05 -3.44
CA ARG A 45 1.35 -1.15 -4.29
C ARG A 45 2.05 -2.35 -3.65
N ILE A 46 1.60 -3.55 -4.01
CA ILE A 46 2.33 -4.80 -3.74
C ILE A 46 2.96 -5.27 -5.04
N ALA A 47 4.27 -5.46 -4.99
CA ALA A 47 5.09 -5.95 -6.09
C ALA A 47 5.81 -7.25 -5.69
N THR A 48 6.15 -8.05 -6.69
CA THR A 48 7.16 -9.11 -6.62
C THR A 48 8.22 -8.83 -7.67
N HIS A 49 9.24 -9.68 -7.77
CA HIS A 49 10.22 -9.61 -8.87
C HIS A 49 9.60 -9.86 -10.26
N ARG A 50 8.39 -10.42 -10.35
CA ARG A 50 7.74 -10.78 -11.63
C ARG A 50 6.64 -9.82 -12.05
N GLU A 51 6.02 -9.14 -11.10
CA GLU A 51 4.92 -8.22 -11.35
C GLU A 51 4.96 -7.06 -10.36
N GLU A 52 4.86 -5.84 -10.89
CA GLU A 52 4.94 -4.62 -10.08
C GLU A 52 3.64 -4.28 -9.33
N ARG A 53 2.50 -4.81 -9.79
CA ARG A 53 1.16 -4.40 -9.33
C ARG A 53 0.25 -5.59 -9.13
N HIS A 54 0.54 -6.45 -8.16
CA HIS A 54 -0.41 -7.47 -7.71
C HIS A 54 -1.65 -6.84 -7.07
N ALA A 55 -1.45 -5.75 -6.33
CA ALA A 55 -2.50 -4.93 -5.77
C ALA A 55 -2.06 -3.47 -5.72
N THR A 56 -3.02 -2.56 -5.84
CA THR A 56 -2.84 -1.12 -5.61
C THR A 56 -3.81 -0.65 -4.54
N ALA A 57 -3.44 0.36 -3.77
CA ALA A 57 -4.34 0.99 -2.83
C ALA A 57 -4.07 2.49 -2.69
N GLU A 58 -5.09 3.22 -2.29
CA GLU A 58 -4.98 4.60 -1.84
C GLU A 58 -5.40 4.65 -0.37
N VAL A 59 -4.58 5.30 0.44
CA VAL A 59 -4.87 5.65 1.82
C VAL A 59 -5.20 7.13 1.86
N VAL A 60 -6.28 7.49 2.54
CA VAL A 60 -6.59 8.88 2.91
C VAL A 60 -6.45 8.99 4.42
N PHE A 61 -5.74 10.00 4.90
CA PHE A 61 -5.57 10.28 6.32
C PHE A 61 -6.65 11.25 6.82
N SER A 62 -6.93 11.22 8.12
CA SER A 62 -7.63 12.31 8.79
C SER A 62 -6.73 13.55 8.78
N GLY A 63 -7.35 14.71 8.53
CA GLY A 63 -6.71 16.01 8.75
C GLY A 63 -6.52 16.33 10.21
#